data_AF-A0A644XGV3-F1
#
_entry.id   AF-A0A644XGV3-F1
#
_cell.length_a   1.000
_cell.length_b   1.000
_cell.length_c   1.000
_cell.angle_alpha   90.00
_cell.angle_beta   90.00
_cell.angle_gamma   90.00
#
_symmetry.space_group_name_H-M   'P 1'
#
loop_
_entity.id
_entity.type
_entity.pdbx_description
1 polymer ?
#
loop_
_entity_poly.entity_id
_entity_poly.type
_entity_poly.pdbx_seq_one_letter_code
_entity_poly.pdbx_strand_id
1 'polypeptide(L)'
;MATKSAASETTKAAVDKGGRPKKEISKKTFQGLLDIGATQEEICTVLGISRSTLSRWCQSTYGEGFAQVHKKGSSSFKVSVRRNLFNLSKRSSAAAIFLSKQTLGYTDNPVPIPSGTEQQTFQRALSKAAKLWDGDAQPVMATDGEEAADEAGAGQ
;
A
#
# COMPACT_ATOMS: atom_id res chain seq x y z
N MET A 1 13.23 52.23 30.68
CA MET A 1 13.13 51.69 29.31
C MET A 1 11.86 50.85 29.23
N ALA A 2 10.71 51.51 29.02
CA ALA A 2 9.45 50.85 28.81
C ALA A 2 9.26 50.63 27.31
N THR A 3 9.26 49.38 26.85
CA THR A 3 8.81 49.02 25.50
C THR A 3 7.61 48.10 25.63
N LYS A 4 6.46 48.76 25.70
CA LYS A 4 5.13 48.23 25.41
C LYS A 4 5.13 47.73 23.97
N SER A 5 4.83 46.45 23.74
CA SER A 5 4.31 45.98 22.46
C SER A 5 3.09 45.12 22.71
N ALA A 6 1.96 45.79 22.57
CA ALA A 6 0.64 45.21 22.49
C ALA A 6 0.34 44.95 21.01
N ALA A 7 -0.20 43.78 20.68
CA ALA A 7 -1.11 43.61 19.56
C ALA A 7 -1.83 42.25 19.70
N SER A 8 -2.94 42.29 20.43
CA SER A 8 -4.02 41.31 20.32
C SER A 8 -4.60 41.39 18.91
N GLU A 9 -4.52 40.30 18.14
CA GLU A 9 -5.20 40.21 16.86
C GLU A 9 -6.72 40.11 17.10
N THR A 10 -7.39 41.22 16.77
CA THR A 10 -8.83 41.41 16.81
C THR A 10 -9.54 40.47 15.85
N THR A 11 -10.48 39.70 16.39
CA THR A 11 -11.49 38.93 15.66
C THR A 11 -12.39 39.86 14.86
N LYS A 12 -12.35 39.75 13.53
CA LYS A 12 -13.28 40.44 12.63
C LYS A 12 -14.65 39.74 12.69
N ALA A 13 -15.59 40.32 13.42
CA ALA A 13 -16.98 39.88 13.46
C ALA A 13 -17.63 40.09 12.08
N ALA A 14 -17.96 39.00 11.40
CA ALA A 14 -18.72 39.01 10.17
C ALA A 14 -20.22 38.96 10.50
N VAL A 15 -21.01 39.78 9.79
CA VAL A 15 -22.47 39.88 9.92
C VAL A 15 -23.14 38.50 9.82
N ASP A 16 -23.79 38.09 10.91
CA ASP A 16 -24.45 36.79 11.03
C ASP A 16 -25.81 36.78 10.31
N LYS A 17 -25.88 36.05 9.20
CA LYS A 17 -27.14 35.66 8.55
C LYS A 17 -27.78 34.50 9.33
N GLY A 18 -28.30 34.78 10.53
CA GLY A 18 -29.34 34.00 11.22
C GLY A 18 -29.13 32.49 11.42
N GLY A 19 -27.89 32.01 11.62
CA GLY A 19 -27.61 30.59 11.86
C GLY A 19 -27.27 30.26 13.31
N ARG A 20 -27.57 29.02 13.76
CA ARG A 20 -27.08 28.50 15.06
C ARG A 20 -25.54 28.59 15.10
N PRO A 21 -24.93 29.12 16.17
CA PRO A 21 -23.49 29.25 16.26
C PRO A 21 -22.79 27.89 16.10
N LYS A 22 -21.68 27.88 15.35
CA LYS A 22 -20.90 26.67 15.12
C LYS A 22 -20.23 26.26 16.43
N LYS A 23 -20.34 24.97 16.79
CA LYS A 23 -19.61 24.42 17.93
C LYS A 23 -18.12 24.37 17.59
N GLU A 24 -17.30 25.03 18.39
CA GLU A 24 -15.85 24.95 18.25
C GLU A 24 -15.34 23.59 18.72
N ILE A 25 -14.70 22.84 17.82
CA ILE A 25 -14.09 21.54 18.11
C ILE A 25 -12.59 21.74 18.16
N SER A 26 -11.98 21.37 19.29
CA SER A 26 -10.53 21.39 19.45
C SER A 26 -9.88 20.34 18.55
N LYS A 27 -9.04 20.78 17.61
CA LYS A 27 -8.29 19.91 16.69
C LYS A 27 -7.44 18.87 17.44
N LYS A 28 -6.87 19.26 18.59
CA LYS A 28 -6.06 18.38 19.43
C LYS A 28 -6.88 17.22 20.00
N THR A 29 -8.10 17.52 20.47
CA THR A 29 -9.01 16.50 21.00
C THR A 29 -9.46 15.55 19.89
N PHE A 30 -9.77 16.09 18.72
CA PHE A 30 -10.12 15.28 17.55
C PHE A 30 -8.98 14.36 17.12
N GLN A 31 -7.74 14.85 17.05
CA GLN A 31 -6.58 14.03 16.70
C GLN A 31 -6.36 12.91 17.74
N GLY A 32 -6.48 13.20 19.03
CA GLY A 32 -6.36 12.18 20.08
C GLY A 32 -7.41 11.06 19.95
N LEU A 33 -8.63 11.40 19.54
CA LEU A 33 -9.67 10.40 19.27
C LEU A 33 -9.32 9.52 18.06
N LEU A 34 -8.72 10.10 17.01
CA LEU A 34 -8.24 9.33 15.86
C LEU A 34 -7.07 8.40 16.23
N ASP A 35 -6.17 8.84 17.10
CA ASP A 35 -5.01 8.06 17.53
C ASP A 35 -5.41 6.81 18.34
N ILE A 36 -6.51 6.90 19.09
CA ILE A 36 -7.11 5.77 19.82
C ILE A 36 -7.92 4.86 18.90
N GLY A 37 -8.22 5.30 17.68
CA GLY A 37 -9.00 4.53 16.70
C GLY A 37 -10.51 4.63 16.91
N ALA A 38 -10.99 5.72 17.51
CA ALA A 38 -12.43 5.92 17.71
C ALA A 38 -13.19 5.95 16.37
N THR A 39 -14.35 5.33 16.37
CA THR A 39 -15.33 5.34 15.27
C THR A 39 -16.05 6.68 15.18
N GLN A 40 -16.72 6.92 14.07
CA GLN A 40 -17.48 8.16 13.87
C GLN A 40 -18.55 8.38 14.96
N GLU A 41 -19.20 7.31 15.40
CA GLU A 41 -20.27 7.35 16.41
C GLU A 41 -19.73 7.70 17.80
N GLU A 42 -18.58 7.12 18.16
CA GLU A 42 -17.90 7.42 19.42
C GLU A 42 -17.40 8.87 19.44
N ILE A 43 -16.82 9.35 18.35
CA ILE A 43 -16.40 10.76 18.21
C ILE A 43 -17.61 11.69 18.37
N CYS A 44 -18.72 11.37 17.72
CA CYS A 44 -19.97 12.12 17.84
C CYS A 44 -20.50 12.15 19.27
N THR A 45 -20.40 11.02 19.99
CA THR A 45 -20.84 10.90 21.38
C THR A 45 -19.96 11.72 22.31
N VAL A 46 -18.62 11.61 22.19
CA VAL A 46 -17.65 12.37 23.00
C VAL A 46 -17.78 13.87 22.77
N LEU A 47 -17.95 14.28 21.51
CA LEU A 47 -18.08 15.70 21.16
C LEU A 47 -19.51 16.23 21.33
N GLY A 48 -20.51 15.37 21.55
CA GLY A 48 -21.92 15.73 21.62
C GLY A 48 -22.42 16.42 20.35
N ILE A 49 -22.10 15.86 19.18
CA ILE A 49 -22.47 16.39 17.85
C ILE A 49 -23.06 15.30 16.96
N SER A 50 -23.88 15.70 15.98
CA SER A 50 -24.37 14.77 14.96
C SER A 50 -23.30 14.42 13.92
N ARG A 51 -23.49 13.30 13.21
CA ARG A 51 -22.60 12.86 12.10
C ARG A 51 -22.48 13.92 11.00
N SER A 52 -23.60 14.59 10.67
CA SER A 52 -23.64 15.65 9.65
C SER A 52 -22.81 16.86 10.06
N THR A 53 -22.84 17.22 11.35
CA THR A 53 -22.03 18.31 11.91
C THR A 53 -20.54 17.98 11.86
N LEU A 54 -20.17 16.74 12.23
CA LEU A 54 -18.78 16.28 12.16
C LEU A 54 -18.25 16.29 10.72
N SER A 55 -19.02 15.78 9.76
CA SER A 55 -18.59 15.78 8.36
C SER A 55 -18.42 17.19 7.78
N ARG A 56 -19.33 18.12 8.12
CA ARG A 56 -19.21 19.53 7.70
C ARG A 56 -18.02 20.22 8.35
N TRP A 57 -17.73 19.89 9.59
CA TRP A 57 -16.55 20.39 10.30
C TRP A 57 -15.25 19.88 9.67
N CYS A 58 -15.16 18.59 9.32
CA CYS A 58 -14.00 18.04 8.61
C CYS A 58 -13.78 18.75 7.27
N GLN A 59 -14.85 18.97 6.49
CA GLN A 59 -14.76 19.68 5.22
C GLN A 59 -14.29 21.13 5.40
N SER A 60 -14.81 21.84 6.42
CA SER A 60 -14.42 23.22 6.70
C SER A 60 -13.00 23.36 7.25
N THR A 61 -12.47 22.33 7.91
CA THR A 61 -11.18 22.40 8.62
C THR A 61 -10.03 21.84 7.80
N TYR A 62 -10.29 20.75 7.07
CA TYR A 62 -9.29 19.98 6.33
C TYR A 62 -9.55 19.95 4.81
N GLY A 63 -10.69 20.47 4.33
CA GLY A 63 -11.07 20.41 2.92
C GLY A 63 -11.49 19.02 2.44
N GLU A 64 -11.57 18.04 3.33
CA GLU A 64 -11.80 16.63 3.02
C GLU A 64 -12.94 16.04 3.85
N GLY A 65 -13.57 15.00 3.31
CA GLY A 65 -14.56 14.21 4.02
C GLY A 65 -13.97 13.42 5.19
N PHE A 66 -14.82 13.09 6.18
CA PHE A 66 -14.41 12.39 7.40
C PHE A 66 -13.62 11.10 7.13
N ALA A 67 -14.02 10.30 6.14
CA ALA A 67 -13.36 9.03 5.81
C ALA A 67 -11.89 9.20 5.40
N GLN A 68 -11.56 10.26 4.66
CA GLN A 68 -10.18 10.52 4.24
C GLN A 68 -9.33 11.02 5.42
N VAL A 69 -9.87 11.94 6.21
CA VAL A 69 -9.23 12.44 7.43
C VAL A 69 -8.98 11.30 8.42
N HIS A 70 -9.98 10.43 8.63
CA HIS A 70 -9.88 9.27 9.50
C HIS A 70 -8.83 8.27 8.99
N LYS A 71 -8.81 7.98 7.69
CA LYS A 71 -7.81 7.09 7.08
C LYS A 71 -6.39 7.61 7.30
N LYS A 72 -6.16 8.91 7.12
CA LYS A 72 -4.87 9.58 7.35
C LYS A 72 -4.47 9.54 8.83
N GLY A 73 -5.39 9.88 9.73
CA GLY A 73 -5.17 9.90 11.18
C GLY A 73 -5.03 8.52 11.83
N SER A 74 -5.60 7.46 11.23
CA SER A 74 -5.60 6.09 11.79
C SER A 74 -4.23 5.40 11.84
N SER A 75 -3.17 6.04 11.35
CA SER A 75 -1.84 5.46 11.26
C SER A 75 -1.26 5.11 12.63
N SER A 76 -1.44 6.01 13.62
CA SER A 76 -0.96 5.80 15.00
C SER A 76 -1.66 4.61 15.67
N PHE A 77 -2.99 4.53 15.52
CA PHE A 77 -3.79 3.41 16.01
C PHE A 77 -3.30 2.08 15.43
N LYS A 78 -3.11 2.00 14.10
CA LYS A 78 -2.61 0.79 13.43
C LYS A 78 -1.24 0.35 13.94
N VAL A 79 -0.35 1.29 14.22
CA VAL A 79 0.97 0.99 14.80
C VAL A 79 0.82 0.37 16.19
N SER A 80 -0.05 0.95 17.02
CA SER A 80 -0.31 0.43 18.38
C SER A 80 -0.90 -0.99 18.35
N VAL A 81 -1.88 -1.24 17.47
CA VAL A 81 -2.45 -2.58 17.27
C VAL A 81 -1.38 -3.58 16.83
N ARG A 82 -0.53 -3.20 15.85
CA ARG A 82 0.56 -4.08 15.39
C ARG A 82 1.56 -4.43 16.49
N ARG A 83 1.93 -3.46 17.36
CA ARG A 83 2.81 -3.75 18.51
C ARG A 83 2.16 -4.75 19.48
N ASN A 84 0.90 -4.52 19.81
CA ASN A 84 0.17 -5.41 20.71
C ASN A 84 0.07 -6.83 20.12
N LEU A 85 -0.20 -6.91 18.82
CA LEU A 85 -0.29 -8.19 18.11
C LEU A 85 1.07 -8.90 18.02
N PHE A 86 2.17 -8.15 17.81
CA PHE A 86 3.53 -8.70 17.84
C PHE A 86 3.94 -9.20 19.23
N ASN A 87 3.44 -8.58 20.30
CA ASN A 87 3.65 -9.12 21.65
C ASN A 87 2.78 -10.36 21.91
N LEU A 88 1.57 -10.39 21.37
CA LEU A 88 0.66 -11.54 21.46
C LEU A 88 1.19 -12.76 20.67
N SER A 89 1.85 -12.55 19.52
CA SER A 89 2.38 -13.63 18.69
C SER A 89 3.47 -14.45 19.39
N LYS A 90 4.16 -13.89 20.38
CA LYS A 90 5.14 -14.62 21.21
C LYS A 90 4.54 -15.79 21.98
N ARG A 91 3.23 -15.74 22.29
CA ARG A 91 2.51 -16.75 23.07
C ARG A 91 1.43 -17.48 22.29
N SER A 92 0.95 -16.91 21.19
CA SER A 92 -0.18 -17.44 20.42
C SER A 92 0.23 -17.72 18.98
N SER A 93 0.12 -18.98 18.57
CA SER A 93 0.36 -19.43 17.21
C SER A 93 -0.59 -18.76 16.21
N ALA A 94 -1.86 -18.58 16.58
CA ALA A 94 -2.86 -17.92 15.73
C ALA A 94 -2.46 -16.47 15.40
N ALA A 95 -1.99 -15.71 16.39
CA ALA A 95 -1.52 -14.34 16.18
C ALA A 95 -0.24 -14.29 15.33
N ALA A 96 0.68 -15.24 15.51
CA ALA A 96 1.86 -15.38 14.69
C ALA A 96 1.51 -15.66 13.22
N ILE A 97 0.63 -16.64 12.97
CA ILE A 97 0.15 -16.98 11.62
C ILE A 97 -0.49 -15.76 10.95
N PHE A 98 -1.40 -15.07 11.65
CA PHE A 98 -2.06 -13.89 11.12
C PHE A 98 -1.06 -12.79 10.74
N LEU A 99 -0.07 -12.52 11.61
CA LEU A 99 0.94 -11.51 11.34
C LEU A 99 1.84 -11.90 10.16
N SER A 100 2.24 -13.17 10.07
CA SER A 100 3.05 -13.70 8.97
C SER A 100 2.32 -13.58 7.64
N LYS A 101 1.01 -13.89 7.59
CA LYS A 101 0.19 -13.68 6.39
C LYS A 101 0.18 -12.20 5.96
N GLN A 102 -0.06 -11.29 6.90
CA GLN A 102 -0.18 -9.87 6.58
C GLN A 102 1.16 -9.18 6.24
N THR A 103 2.27 -9.62 6.84
CA THR A 103 3.56 -8.92 6.77
C THR A 103 4.53 -9.57 5.78
N LEU A 104 4.54 -10.91 5.72
CA LEU A 104 5.46 -11.70 4.89
C LEU A 104 4.80 -12.20 3.60
N GLY A 105 3.49 -11.97 3.42
CA GLY A 105 2.77 -12.39 2.23
C GLY A 105 2.49 -13.88 2.17
N TYR A 106 2.49 -14.57 3.32
CA TYR A 106 2.13 -15.99 3.35
C TYR A 106 0.67 -16.18 2.92
N THR A 107 0.46 -17.08 1.98
CA THR A 107 -0.87 -17.45 1.49
C THR A 107 -1.30 -18.78 2.13
N ASP A 108 -2.59 -18.91 2.42
CA ASP A 108 -3.15 -20.18 2.89
C ASP A 108 -3.25 -21.19 1.75
N ASN A 109 -3.43 -20.67 0.53
CA ASN A 109 -3.48 -21.46 -0.69
C ASN A 109 -2.05 -21.76 -1.13
N PRO A 110 -1.61 -23.03 -1.16
CA PRO A 110 -0.38 -23.39 -1.82
C PRO A 110 -0.51 -23.08 -3.33
N VAL A 111 0.59 -22.71 -3.97
CA VAL A 111 0.63 -22.59 -5.42
C VAL A 111 0.24 -23.95 -6.01
N PRO A 112 -0.78 -24.03 -6.89
CA PRO A 112 -1.14 -25.28 -7.52
C PRO A 112 0.08 -25.80 -8.26
N ILE A 113 0.53 -27.01 -7.93
CA ILE A 113 1.50 -27.72 -8.77
C ILE A 113 0.73 -28.00 -10.06
N PRO A 114 1.14 -27.45 -11.22
CA PRO A 114 0.45 -27.74 -12.48
C PRO A 114 0.45 -29.25 -12.63
N SER A 115 -0.68 -29.90 -12.89
CA SER A 115 -0.75 -31.35 -13.04
C SER A 115 -1.46 -31.68 -14.35
N GLY A 116 -0.91 -32.59 -15.15
CA GLY A 116 -1.49 -33.00 -16.44
C GLY A 116 -1.07 -32.11 -17.61
N THR A 117 -2.04 -31.62 -18.38
CA THR A 117 -1.84 -30.92 -19.67
C THR A 117 -1.06 -29.61 -19.54
N GLU A 118 -1.18 -28.90 -18.42
CA GLU A 118 -0.48 -27.64 -18.16
C GLU A 118 1.03 -27.81 -17.97
N GLN A 119 1.49 -28.94 -17.41
CA GLN A 119 2.93 -29.25 -17.37
C GLN A 119 3.48 -29.49 -18.77
N GLN A 120 2.71 -30.20 -19.61
CA GLN A 120 3.13 -30.55 -20.97
C GLN A 120 3.20 -29.30 -21.86
N THR A 121 2.27 -28.35 -21.72
CA THR A 121 2.33 -27.08 -22.46
C THR A 121 3.51 -26.23 -22.00
N PHE A 122 3.81 -26.20 -20.70
CA PHE A 122 5.01 -25.52 -20.17
C PHE A 122 6.31 -26.16 -20.68
N GLN A 123 6.43 -27.49 -20.63
CA GLN A 123 7.60 -28.22 -21.16
C GLN A 123 7.75 -28.03 -22.69
N ARG A 124 6.64 -27.99 -23.42
CA ARG A 124 6.62 -27.71 -24.86
C ARG A 124 7.04 -26.27 -25.16
N ALA A 125 6.61 -25.30 -24.34
CA ALA A 125 7.04 -23.92 -24.46
C ALA A 125 8.54 -23.76 -24.16
N LEU A 126 9.05 -24.43 -23.12
CA LEU A 126 10.48 -24.46 -22.80
C LEU A 126 11.32 -25.08 -23.91
N SER A 127 10.93 -26.25 -24.43
CA SER A 127 11.66 -26.89 -25.54
C SER A 127 11.63 -26.08 -26.83
N LYS A 128 10.52 -25.36 -27.09
CA LYS A 128 10.45 -24.41 -28.21
C LYS A 128 11.37 -23.21 -28.00
N ALA A 129 11.43 -22.68 -26.79
CA ALA A 129 12.32 -21.57 -26.44
C ALA A 129 13.81 -21.99 -26.50
N ALA A 130 14.14 -23.19 -26.02
CA ALA A 130 15.49 -23.75 -26.11
C ALA A 130 15.95 -23.91 -27.57
N LYS A 131 15.10 -24.48 -28.44
CA LYS A 131 15.41 -24.60 -29.88
C LYS A 131 15.61 -23.26 -30.58
N LEU A 132 14.90 -22.22 -30.15
CA LEU A 132 15.06 -20.87 -30.69
C LEU A 132 16.42 -20.30 -30.27
N TRP A 133 16.82 -20.55 -29.02
CA TRP A 133 18.09 -20.10 -28.46
C TRP A 133 19.30 -20.86 -29.06
N ASP A 134 19.15 -22.16 -29.28
CA ASP A 134 20.15 -22.99 -29.96
C ASP A 134 20.21 -22.71 -31.48
N GLY A 135 19.15 -22.16 -32.06
CA GLY A 135 19.03 -21.84 -33.50
C GLY A 135 19.79 -20.59 -33.94
N ASP A 136 20.07 -19.66 -33.02
CA ASP A 136 20.86 -18.44 -33.28
C ASP A 136 22.37 -18.63 -33.01
N ALA A 137 22.78 -19.81 -32.52
CA ALA A 137 24.17 -20.18 -32.32
C ALA A 137 24.76 -20.85 -33.58
N GLN A 138 24.71 -20.18 -34.73
CA GLN A 138 25.59 -20.56 -35.84
C GLN A 138 26.99 -19.95 -35.64
N PRO A 139 28.09 -20.70 -35.88
CA PRO A 139 29.43 -20.22 -35.61
C PRO A 139 29.81 -19.15 -36.63
N VAL A 140 29.91 -17.89 -36.19
CA VAL A 140 30.47 -16.78 -36.97
C VAL A 140 32.01 -16.86 -37.06
N MET A 141 32.60 -18.06 -36.99
CA MET A 141 34.06 -18.23 -37.00
C MET A 141 34.47 -19.37 -37.95
N ALA A 142 34.50 -19.06 -39.24
CA ALA A 142 35.37 -19.72 -40.21
C ALA A 142 35.64 -18.74 -41.37
N THR A 143 36.38 -17.67 -41.06
CA THR A 143 37.09 -16.85 -42.04
C THR A 143 38.33 -17.60 -42.51
N ASP A 144 38.47 -17.70 -43.84
CA ASP A 144 39.69 -17.70 -44.67
C ASP A 144 40.81 -18.73 -44.39
N GLY A 145 41.15 -19.52 -45.41
CA GLY A 145 42.40 -20.30 -45.42
C GLY A 145 42.50 -21.35 -46.55
N GLU A 146 43.47 -21.13 -47.43
CA GLU A 146 43.85 -21.83 -48.67
C GLU A 146 44.17 -23.34 -48.60
N GLU A 147 44.10 -23.97 -49.78
CA GLU A 147 45.04 -24.95 -50.37
C GLU A 147 44.55 -26.40 -50.63
N ALA A 148 45.00 -26.87 -51.79
CA ALA A 148 44.49 -27.94 -52.65
C ALA A 148 44.89 -29.37 -52.25
N ALA A 149 44.13 -30.35 -52.76
CA ALA A 149 44.69 -31.58 -53.33
C ALA A 149 43.67 -32.31 -54.23
N ASP A 150 44.16 -32.61 -55.42
CA ASP A 150 43.65 -33.48 -56.48
C ASP A 150 43.48 -34.94 -56.00
N GLU A 151 42.47 -35.66 -56.50
CA GLU A 151 42.66 -36.93 -57.25
C GLU A 151 41.34 -37.74 -57.44
N ALA A 152 41.07 -37.99 -58.73
CA ALA A 152 40.57 -39.22 -59.37
C ALA A 152 39.57 -40.18 -58.68
N GLY A 153 38.50 -40.54 -59.43
CA GLY A 153 37.75 -41.78 -59.18
C GLY A 153 36.46 -41.93 -59.98
N ALA A 154 36.54 -42.53 -61.16
CA ALA A 154 35.43 -42.86 -62.06
C ALA A 154 34.40 -43.84 -61.48
N GLY A 155 33.13 -43.71 -61.88
CA GLY A 155 32.09 -44.70 -61.61
C GLY A 155 30.73 -44.36 -62.21
N GLN A 156 30.48 -44.97 -63.38
CA GLN A 156 29.23 -45.07 -64.19
C GLN A 156 29.02 -44.01 -65.27
#